data_AF-A0A1W0CMN2-F1
#
_entry.id   AF-A0A1W0CMN2-F1
#
_cell.length_a   1.000
_cell.length_b   1.000
_cell.length_c   1.000
_cell.angle_alpha   90.00
_cell.angle_beta   90.00
_cell.angle_gamma   90.00
#
_symmetry.space_group_name_H-M   'P 1'
#
loop_
_entity.id
_entity.type
_entity.pdbx_description
1 polymer ?
#
loop_
_entity_poly.entity_id
_entity_poly.type
_entity_poly.pdbx_seq_one_letter_code
_entity_poly.pdbx_strand_id
1 'polypeptide(L)'
;MSVRPAHRLLPLLPLLLAACANAPDKPFADFDDAARSVTQSSAGTLARIQQSTRLNAVLTAPNAPLRADTFHPQTGNGASYDLGPALGQLQATLDALEKYTRTLRSLAGDREADTRVDAAAQDLSDSIQDLKLRGGDATAAKILATTADALGRQLTTAQRKNALRNTMSTAQPGLELLAAGSHRTLGTLPSYLGVLRDSLLRHANFNRPPYGSWERYQFDLAIADRLREFELIEAALQASDKAIQGFPDTNRQLLQSLDTPQPKLQALRDFAAEARRLRNFYRDLPVK
;
A
#
# COMPACT_ATOMS: atom_id res chain seq x y z
N MET A 1 5.88 -23.58 72.18
CA MET A 1 6.37 -22.65 71.14
C MET A 1 5.89 -23.20 69.81
N SER A 2 5.11 -22.58 68.92
CA SER A 2 4.60 -21.23 68.76
C SER A 2 3.44 -21.30 67.74
N VAL A 3 2.28 -20.68 68.07
CA VAL A 3 1.26 -20.03 67.20
C VAL A 3 0.59 -20.82 66.04
N ARG A 4 -0.71 -21.12 66.21
CA ARG A 4 -1.78 -21.03 65.16
C ARG A 4 -2.40 -19.60 65.22
N PRO A 5 -3.34 -19.10 64.36
CA PRO A 5 -4.07 -19.66 63.20
C PRO A 5 -4.30 -18.65 62.01
N ALA A 6 -5.13 -19.03 61.02
CA ALA A 6 -6.31 -18.26 60.51
C ALA A 6 -6.46 -18.15 58.97
N HIS A 7 -7.53 -18.80 58.49
CA HIS A 7 -8.53 -18.38 57.48
C HIS A 7 -8.13 -17.61 56.20
N ARG A 8 -8.62 -18.09 55.04
CA ARG A 8 -9.80 -17.50 54.37
C ARG A 8 -10.25 -18.33 53.15
N LEU A 9 -11.50 -18.79 53.22
CA LEU A 9 -12.36 -19.09 52.07
C LEU A 9 -12.52 -17.80 51.25
N LEU A 10 -12.38 -17.87 49.93
CA LEU A 10 -12.80 -16.81 49.00
C LEU A 10 -13.94 -17.33 48.12
N PRO A 11 -14.94 -16.48 47.79
CA PRO A 11 -16.24 -16.90 47.28
C PRO A 11 -16.29 -16.95 45.74
N LEU A 12 -17.37 -17.60 45.25
CA LEU A 12 -17.90 -17.53 43.89
C LEU A 12 -17.80 -16.13 43.27
N LEU A 13 -17.44 -16.06 41.99
CA LEU A 13 -18.12 -15.17 41.05
C LEU A 13 -18.07 -15.72 39.61
N PRO A 14 -19.22 -15.78 38.92
CA PRO A 14 -19.33 -16.22 37.54
C PRO A 14 -18.67 -15.17 36.64
N LEU A 15 -17.77 -15.60 35.76
CA LEU A 15 -17.31 -14.76 34.66
C LEU A 15 -18.48 -14.59 33.68
N LEU A 16 -19.20 -13.50 33.93
CA LEU A 16 -20.22 -12.90 33.10
C LEU A 16 -19.82 -12.93 31.62
N LEU A 17 -20.74 -13.46 30.83
CA LEU A 17 -20.98 -13.10 29.44
C LEU A 17 -21.11 -11.58 29.33
N ALA A 18 -19.99 -10.86 29.29
CA ALA A 18 -19.94 -9.55 28.70
C ALA A 18 -19.87 -9.76 27.19
N ALA A 19 -21.05 -9.78 26.56
CA ALA A 19 -21.18 -9.38 25.17
C ALA A 19 -20.67 -7.94 25.06
N CYS A 20 -19.36 -7.78 24.92
CA CYS A 20 -18.76 -6.51 24.53
C CYS A 20 -19.19 -6.27 23.09
N ALA A 21 -20.18 -5.39 22.93
CA ALA A 21 -20.48 -4.73 21.68
C ALA A 21 -19.15 -4.37 21.00
N ASN A 22 -18.89 -4.90 19.81
CA ASN A 22 -17.79 -4.41 18.99
C ASN A 22 -17.96 -2.89 18.89
N ALA A 23 -16.98 -2.13 19.36
CA ALA A 23 -16.98 -0.69 19.18
C ALA A 23 -17.20 -0.40 17.68
N PRO A 24 -18.12 0.52 17.31
CA PRO A 24 -18.48 0.80 15.92
C PRO A 24 -17.28 1.20 15.03
N ASP A 25 -16.14 1.54 15.65
CA ASP A 25 -14.92 2.01 15.01
C ASP A 25 -14.01 0.91 14.50
N LYS A 26 -14.14 -0.32 15.01
CA LYS A 26 -13.19 -1.41 14.73
C LYS A 26 -13.04 -1.71 13.23
N PRO A 27 -14.13 -1.82 12.44
CA PRO A 27 -14.01 -2.03 10.99
C PRO A 27 -13.23 -0.93 10.25
N PHE A 28 -13.38 0.33 10.68
CA PHE A 28 -12.69 1.46 10.08
C PHE A 28 -11.21 1.53 10.50
N ALA A 29 -10.90 1.15 11.74
CA ALA A 29 -9.53 0.99 12.21
C ALA A 29 -8.81 -0.15 11.47
N ASP A 30 -9.46 -1.31 11.33
CA ASP A 30 -8.93 -2.45 10.57
C ASP A 30 -8.69 -2.08 9.09
N PHE A 31 -9.55 -1.23 8.52
CA PHE A 31 -9.39 -0.76 7.14
C PHE A 31 -8.21 0.20 6.96
N ASP A 32 -8.05 1.18 7.86
CA ASP A 32 -6.88 2.10 7.87
C ASP A 32 -5.57 1.35 8.12
N ASP A 33 -5.55 0.39 9.05
CA ASP A 33 -4.35 -0.42 9.30
C ASP A 33 -3.97 -1.28 8.09
N ALA A 34 -4.96 -1.87 7.39
CA ALA A 34 -4.72 -2.63 6.17
C ALA A 34 -4.22 -1.72 5.04
N ALA A 35 -4.85 -0.56 4.81
CA ALA A 35 -4.44 0.39 3.78
C ALA A 35 -3.00 0.90 4.01
N ARG A 36 -2.68 1.29 5.25
CA ARG A 36 -1.32 1.70 5.64
C ARG A 36 -0.29 0.59 5.39
N SER A 37 -0.63 -0.65 5.72
CA SER A 37 0.26 -1.80 5.48
C SER A 37 0.52 -2.03 3.99
N VAL A 38 -0.50 -1.84 3.13
CA VAL A 38 -0.35 -1.92 1.67
C VAL A 38 0.55 -0.79 1.17
N THR A 39 0.31 0.45 1.59
CA THR A 39 1.10 1.62 1.17
C THR A 39 2.58 1.48 1.58
N GLN A 40 2.85 1.15 2.84
CA GLN A 40 4.22 0.97 3.34
C GLN A 40 4.97 -0.16 2.62
N SER A 41 4.31 -1.30 2.42
CA SER A 41 4.91 -2.43 1.71
C SER A 41 5.19 -2.07 0.25
N SER A 42 4.23 -1.43 -0.41
CA SER A 42 4.35 -1.04 -1.82
C SER A 42 5.43 0.02 -2.05
N ALA A 43 5.58 1.00 -1.15
CA ALA A 43 6.64 2.01 -1.23
C ALA A 43 8.04 1.36 -1.29
N GLY A 44 8.25 0.28 -0.51
CA GLY A 44 9.46 -0.54 -0.60
C GLY A 44 9.65 -1.16 -1.99
N THR A 45 8.57 -1.66 -2.62
CA THR A 45 8.61 -2.23 -3.98
C THR A 45 9.04 -1.18 -4.99
N LEU A 46 8.36 -0.03 -4.96
CA LEU A 46 8.55 1.04 -5.93
C LEU A 46 9.98 1.60 -5.84
N ALA A 47 10.52 1.76 -4.63
CA ALA A 47 11.91 2.18 -4.41
C ALA A 47 12.93 1.16 -4.96
N ARG A 48 12.68 -0.15 -4.80
CA ARG A 48 13.56 -1.20 -5.36
C ARG A 48 13.50 -1.24 -6.89
N ILE A 49 12.33 -1.00 -7.48
CA ILE A 49 12.20 -0.86 -8.95
C ILE A 49 13.03 0.34 -9.41
N GLN A 50 12.87 1.52 -8.80
CA GLN A 50 13.67 2.71 -9.12
C GLN A 50 15.17 2.46 -9.02
N GLN A 51 15.62 1.77 -7.96
CA GLN A 51 17.02 1.42 -7.81
C GLN A 51 17.49 0.47 -8.92
N SER A 52 16.66 -0.49 -9.31
CA SER A 52 16.97 -1.43 -10.40
C SER A 52 17.06 -0.72 -11.75
N THR A 53 16.19 0.26 -12.00
CA THR A 53 16.22 1.13 -13.17
C THR A 53 17.50 1.96 -13.24
N ARG A 54 17.96 2.52 -12.11
CA ARG A 54 19.24 3.23 -12.03
C ARG A 54 20.43 2.32 -12.33
N LEU A 55 20.42 1.09 -11.79
CA LEU A 55 21.46 0.11 -12.07
C LEU A 55 21.48 -0.26 -13.56
N ASN A 56 20.31 -0.48 -14.18
CA ASN A 56 20.21 -0.71 -15.62
C ASN A 56 20.83 0.44 -16.41
N ALA A 57 20.54 1.71 -16.07
CA ALA A 57 21.15 2.86 -16.73
C ALA A 57 22.69 2.87 -16.67
N VAL A 58 23.28 2.37 -15.57
CA VAL A 58 24.74 2.19 -15.47
C VAL A 58 25.23 1.05 -16.34
N LEU A 59 24.53 -0.09 -16.35
CA LEU A 59 24.91 -1.27 -17.14
C LEU A 59 24.80 -1.06 -18.65
N THR A 60 23.94 -0.16 -19.10
CA THR A 60 23.69 0.14 -20.52
C THR A 60 24.40 1.42 -20.99
N ALA A 61 25.05 2.17 -20.10
CA ALA A 61 25.75 3.39 -20.46
C ALA A 61 26.87 3.10 -21.49
N PRO A 62 26.97 3.89 -22.57
CA PRO A 62 28.01 3.69 -23.57
C PRO A 62 29.39 4.01 -23.00
N ASN A 63 30.42 3.31 -23.50
CA ASN A 63 31.82 3.63 -23.20
C ASN A 63 32.25 4.90 -23.98
N ALA A 64 31.77 6.05 -23.53
CA ALA A 64 31.99 7.38 -24.10
C ALA A 64 32.15 8.43 -22.98
N PRO A 65 32.65 9.65 -23.28
CA PRO A 65 32.74 10.71 -22.28
C PRO A 65 31.40 10.99 -21.58
N LEU A 66 31.42 11.08 -20.25
CA LEU A 66 30.23 11.31 -19.44
C LEU A 66 29.64 12.71 -19.69
N ARG A 67 28.32 12.75 -19.80
CA ARG A 67 27.46 13.91 -20.02
C ARG A 67 26.23 13.82 -19.12
N ALA A 68 25.48 14.91 -19.01
CA ALA A 68 24.26 14.95 -18.20
C ALA A 68 23.21 13.89 -18.62
N ASP A 69 23.27 13.42 -19.86
CA ASP A 69 22.38 12.44 -20.47
C ASP A 69 22.97 11.02 -20.58
N THR A 70 24.10 10.74 -19.92
CA THR A 70 24.76 9.43 -20.07
C THR A 70 24.01 8.29 -19.38
N PHE A 71 23.36 8.57 -18.25
CA PHE A 71 22.71 7.55 -17.43
C PHE A 71 21.19 7.59 -17.60
N HIS A 72 20.72 7.19 -18.78
CA HIS A 72 19.30 6.98 -19.03
C HIS A 72 18.98 5.47 -19.08
N PRO A 73 17.85 5.03 -18.50
CA PRO A 73 17.43 3.64 -18.59
C PRO A 73 17.15 3.26 -20.03
N GLN A 74 17.70 2.13 -20.47
CA GLN A 74 17.55 1.65 -21.84
C GLN A 74 17.07 0.20 -21.86
N THR A 75 16.18 -0.10 -22.79
CA THR A 75 15.77 -1.47 -23.04
C THR A 75 16.86 -2.24 -23.79
N GLY A 76 16.69 -3.55 -23.95
CA GLY A 76 17.67 -4.39 -24.66
C GLY A 76 17.91 -4.01 -26.12
N ASN A 77 17.02 -3.23 -26.75
CA ASN A 77 17.18 -2.72 -28.11
C ASN A 77 17.73 -1.28 -28.17
N GLY A 78 18.11 -0.68 -27.02
CA GLY A 78 18.63 0.68 -26.93
C GLY A 78 17.57 1.78 -26.79
N ALA A 79 16.27 1.46 -26.84
CA ALA A 79 15.22 2.45 -26.62
C ALA A 79 15.23 2.94 -25.16
N SER A 80 15.18 4.27 -24.97
CA SER A 80 15.08 4.89 -23.64
C SER A 80 13.68 4.69 -23.03
N TYR A 81 13.60 4.56 -21.71
CA TYR A 81 12.32 4.53 -20.99
C TYR A 81 12.43 5.21 -19.61
N ASP A 82 11.30 5.68 -19.09
CA ASP A 82 11.21 6.28 -17.75
C ASP A 82 10.03 5.70 -16.97
N LEU A 83 10.33 5.05 -15.85
CA LEU A 83 9.33 4.51 -14.92
C LEU A 83 8.96 5.51 -13.81
N GLY A 84 9.74 6.58 -13.64
CA GLY A 84 9.55 7.56 -12.57
C GLY A 84 8.12 8.08 -12.46
N PRO A 85 7.50 8.55 -13.56
CA PRO A 85 6.12 9.03 -13.56
C PRO A 85 5.11 7.96 -13.13
N ALA A 86 5.18 6.75 -13.72
CA ALA A 86 4.26 5.65 -13.42
C ALA A 86 4.37 5.19 -11.95
N LEU A 87 5.59 5.04 -11.44
CA LEU A 87 5.84 4.67 -10.04
C LEU A 87 5.39 5.79 -9.09
N GLY A 88 5.60 7.05 -9.46
CA GLY A 88 5.13 8.21 -8.71
C GLY A 88 3.60 8.27 -8.63
N GLN A 89 2.91 8.01 -9.73
CA GLN A 89 1.45 7.96 -9.79
C GLN A 89 0.87 6.85 -8.90
N LEU A 90 1.50 5.67 -8.90
CA LEU A 90 1.08 4.55 -8.05
C LEU A 90 1.26 4.85 -6.56
N GLN A 91 2.41 5.43 -6.19
CA GLN A 91 2.65 5.86 -4.81
C GLN A 91 1.59 6.86 -4.36
N ALA A 92 1.33 7.91 -5.16
CA ALA A 92 0.33 8.91 -4.82
C ALA A 92 -1.09 8.35 -4.72
N THR A 93 -1.42 7.35 -5.53
CA THR A 93 -2.71 6.65 -5.45
C THR A 93 -2.82 5.89 -4.12
N LEU A 94 -1.80 5.14 -3.73
CA LEU A 94 -1.75 4.43 -2.46
C LEU A 94 -1.82 5.38 -1.26
N ASP A 95 -1.12 6.51 -1.33
CA ASP A 95 -1.17 7.55 -0.30
C ASP A 95 -2.59 8.13 -0.17
N ALA A 96 -3.25 8.43 -1.30
CA ALA A 96 -4.62 8.95 -1.29
C ALA A 96 -5.62 7.95 -0.69
N LEU A 97 -5.48 6.65 -1.02
CA LEU A 97 -6.28 5.57 -0.44
C LEU A 97 -6.04 5.43 1.07
N GLU A 98 -4.77 5.47 1.52
CA GLU A 98 -4.44 5.46 2.95
C GLU A 98 -5.07 6.65 3.68
N LYS A 99 -4.85 7.87 3.18
CA LYS A 99 -5.41 9.08 3.80
C LYS A 99 -6.93 9.04 3.84
N TYR A 100 -7.58 8.55 2.78
CA TYR A 100 -9.02 8.35 2.76
C TYR A 100 -9.50 7.42 3.89
N THR A 101 -8.88 6.25 4.06
CA THR A 101 -9.25 5.33 5.16
C THR A 101 -9.01 5.93 6.54
N ARG A 102 -7.93 6.70 6.70
CA ARG A 102 -7.64 7.42 7.94
C ARG A 102 -8.72 8.44 8.26
N THR A 103 -9.21 9.16 7.26
CA THR A 103 -10.29 10.13 7.46
C THR A 103 -11.61 9.45 7.81
N LEU A 104 -11.92 8.29 7.21
CA LEU A 104 -13.06 7.47 7.62
C LEU A 104 -12.93 7.00 9.08
N ARG A 105 -11.74 6.54 9.48
CA ARG A 105 -11.45 6.14 10.87
C ARG A 105 -11.62 7.31 11.84
N SER A 106 -11.08 8.48 11.51
CA SER A 106 -11.23 9.69 12.33
C SER A 106 -12.70 10.09 12.47
N LEU A 107 -13.49 9.97 11.40
CA LEU A 107 -14.92 10.30 11.42
C LEU A 107 -15.76 9.27 12.20
N ALA A 108 -15.35 8.00 12.20
CA ALA A 108 -15.99 6.95 12.99
C ALA A 108 -15.73 7.12 14.50
N GLY A 109 -14.53 7.55 14.88
CA GLY A 109 -14.06 7.61 16.27
C GLY A 109 -14.77 8.58 17.24
N ASP A 110 -14.42 8.44 18.53
CA ASP A 110 -15.00 9.17 19.67
C ASP A 110 -14.66 10.68 19.74
N ARG A 111 -15.29 11.39 20.70
CA ARG A 111 -15.43 12.87 20.83
C ARG A 111 -14.18 13.76 20.68
N GLU A 112 -12.98 13.26 20.93
CA GLU A 112 -11.71 13.93 20.58
C GLU A 112 -11.39 13.88 19.07
N ALA A 113 -12.36 13.47 18.24
CA ALA A 113 -12.27 13.32 16.80
C ALA A 113 -12.29 14.65 16.04
N ASP A 114 -12.89 15.73 16.53
CA ASP A 114 -13.16 16.90 15.66
C ASP A 114 -11.86 17.55 15.13
N THR A 115 -10.85 17.77 15.98
CA THR A 115 -9.52 18.24 15.53
C THR A 115 -8.75 17.19 14.71
N ARG A 116 -9.02 15.90 14.92
CA ARG A 116 -8.43 14.80 14.15
C ARG A 116 -9.09 14.61 12.78
N VAL A 117 -10.36 15.00 12.63
CA VAL A 117 -11.12 14.97 11.38
C VAL A 117 -10.64 16.10 10.48
N ASP A 118 -10.47 17.31 11.01
CA ASP A 118 -9.94 18.45 10.23
C ASP A 118 -8.51 18.16 9.74
N ALA A 119 -7.64 17.66 10.62
CA ALA A 119 -6.28 17.27 10.23
C ALA A 119 -6.28 16.13 9.19
N ALA A 120 -7.14 15.12 9.35
CA ALA A 120 -7.24 14.02 8.38
C ALA A 120 -7.85 14.47 7.04
N ALA A 121 -8.77 15.43 7.04
CA ALA A 121 -9.33 16.04 5.83
C ALA A 121 -8.27 16.87 5.10
N GLN A 122 -7.45 17.65 5.83
CA GLN A 122 -6.33 18.38 5.25
C GLN A 122 -5.29 17.44 4.63
N ASP A 123 -4.88 16.41 5.38
CA ASP A 123 -3.97 15.37 4.89
C ASP A 123 -4.48 14.68 3.61
N LEU A 124 -5.79 14.42 3.55
CA LEU A 124 -6.44 13.85 2.37
C LEU A 124 -6.42 14.84 1.20
N SER A 125 -6.75 16.11 1.43
CA SER A 125 -6.68 17.17 0.41
C SER A 125 -5.28 17.34 -0.17
N ASP A 126 -4.25 17.35 0.67
CA ASP A 126 -2.85 17.44 0.26
C ASP A 126 -2.45 16.22 -0.58
N SER A 127 -2.85 15.02 -0.18
CA SER A 127 -2.60 13.79 -0.93
C SER A 127 -3.32 13.75 -2.28
N ILE A 128 -4.55 14.27 -2.36
CA ILE A 128 -5.29 14.41 -3.62
C ILE A 128 -4.59 15.42 -4.54
N GLN A 129 -4.02 16.49 -3.99
CA GLN A 129 -3.26 17.46 -4.77
C GLN A 129 -1.97 16.84 -5.31
N ASP A 130 -1.23 16.07 -4.51
CA ASP A 130 -0.06 15.33 -4.98
C ASP A 130 -0.42 14.31 -6.06
N LEU A 131 -1.53 13.59 -5.90
CA LEU A 131 -2.07 12.69 -6.93
C LEU A 131 -2.31 13.42 -8.26
N LYS A 132 -2.89 14.62 -8.24
CA LYS A 132 -3.07 15.45 -9.46
C LYS A 132 -1.73 15.85 -10.07
N LEU A 133 -0.79 16.32 -9.25
CA LEU A 133 0.54 16.74 -9.71
C LEU A 133 1.33 15.60 -10.36
N ARG A 134 1.11 14.36 -9.90
CA ARG A 134 1.77 13.15 -10.42
C ARG A 134 1.01 12.48 -11.57
N GLY A 135 0.03 13.16 -12.16
CA GLY A 135 -0.70 12.67 -13.33
C GLY A 135 -1.74 11.58 -13.02
N GLY A 136 -2.23 11.52 -11.78
CA GLY A 136 -3.35 10.67 -11.40
C GLY A 136 -4.65 11.02 -12.14
N ASP A 137 -5.65 10.15 -12.03
CA ASP A 137 -6.93 10.35 -12.70
C ASP A 137 -7.60 11.64 -12.18
N ALA A 138 -7.72 12.65 -13.05
CA ALA A 138 -8.24 13.96 -12.69
C ALA A 138 -9.71 13.91 -12.24
N THR A 139 -10.51 12.99 -12.80
CA THR A 139 -11.90 12.79 -12.41
C THR A 139 -11.98 12.18 -11.03
N ALA A 140 -11.17 11.14 -10.77
CA ALA A 140 -11.07 10.52 -9.46
C ALA A 140 -10.62 11.53 -8.39
N ALA A 141 -9.57 12.30 -8.68
CA ALA A 141 -9.05 13.33 -7.79
C ALA A 141 -10.09 14.43 -7.50
N LYS A 142 -10.91 14.82 -8.50
CA LYS A 142 -12.01 15.78 -8.30
C LYS A 142 -13.09 15.22 -7.35
N ILE A 143 -13.49 13.97 -7.52
CA ILE A 143 -14.49 13.30 -6.68
C ILE A 143 -13.99 13.19 -5.23
N LEU A 144 -12.74 12.78 -5.05
CA LEU A 144 -12.13 12.70 -3.73
C LEU A 144 -11.95 14.07 -3.08
N ALA A 145 -11.63 15.12 -3.84
CA ALA A 145 -11.53 16.49 -3.32
C ALA A 145 -12.88 16.98 -2.78
N THR A 146 -13.96 16.74 -3.52
CA THR A 146 -15.33 17.05 -3.06
C THR A 146 -15.65 16.32 -1.75
N THR A 147 -15.13 15.11 -1.60
CA THR A 147 -15.30 14.32 -0.37
C THR A 147 -14.52 14.92 0.80
N ALA A 148 -13.27 15.34 0.59
CA ALA A 148 -12.44 15.99 1.61
C ALA A 148 -13.03 17.34 2.07
N ASP A 149 -13.54 18.14 1.14
CA ASP A 149 -14.19 19.43 1.44
C ASP A 149 -15.46 19.25 2.30
N ALA A 150 -16.21 18.15 2.10
CA ALA A 150 -17.40 17.83 2.88
C ALA A 150 -17.08 17.39 4.32
N LEU A 151 -15.86 16.93 4.57
CA LEU A 151 -15.40 16.40 5.86
C LEU A 151 -14.89 17.48 6.82
N GLY A 152 -14.38 18.61 6.32
CA GLY A 152 -13.85 19.72 7.12
C GLY A 152 -14.92 20.59 7.83
N ARG A 153 -16.13 20.06 8.03
CA ARG A 153 -17.21 20.75 8.77
C ARG A 153 -17.36 20.10 10.14
N GLN A 154 -17.52 20.90 11.19
CA GLN A 154 -17.83 20.37 12.54
C GLN A 154 -19.12 19.55 12.52
N LEU A 155 -19.04 18.28 12.93
CA LEU A 155 -20.15 17.33 12.90
C LEU A 155 -20.48 16.84 14.31
N THR A 156 -21.74 16.96 14.71
CA THR A 156 -22.23 16.36 15.96
C THR A 156 -22.20 14.83 15.87
N THR A 157 -22.14 14.13 17.00
CA THR A 157 -22.17 12.65 17.06
C THR A 157 -23.35 12.04 16.29
N ALA A 158 -24.52 12.67 16.34
CA ALA A 158 -25.72 12.22 15.61
C ALA A 158 -25.58 12.35 14.07
N GLN A 159 -24.73 13.26 13.59
CA GLN A 159 -24.50 13.50 12.16
C GLN A 159 -23.37 12.64 11.59
N ARG A 160 -22.46 12.11 12.43
CA ARG A 160 -21.28 11.33 11.98
C ARG A 160 -21.63 10.11 11.14
N LYS A 161 -22.66 9.35 11.50
CA LYS A 161 -23.11 8.20 10.71
C LYS A 161 -23.57 8.59 9.30
N ASN A 162 -24.34 9.67 9.19
CA ASN A 162 -24.80 10.17 7.89
C ASN A 162 -23.65 10.79 7.08
N ALA A 163 -22.71 11.47 7.75
CA ALA A 163 -21.50 11.96 7.12
C ALA A 163 -20.65 10.81 6.58
N LEU A 164 -20.39 9.76 7.37
CA LEU A 164 -19.71 8.53 6.92
C LEU A 164 -20.39 7.96 5.67
N ARG A 165 -21.71 7.79 5.72
CA ARG A 165 -22.49 7.30 4.58
C ARG A 165 -22.28 8.16 3.33
N ASN A 166 -22.42 9.47 3.46
CA ASN A 166 -22.31 10.41 2.35
C ASN A 166 -20.88 10.46 1.78
N THR A 167 -19.87 10.52 2.64
CA THR A 167 -18.45 10.49 2.29
C THR A 167 -18.12 9.22 1.51
N MET A 168 -18.50 8.06 2.04
CA MET A 168 -18.20 6.77 1.40
C MET A 168 -18.94 6.58 0.08
N SER A 169 -20.21 7.01 0.01
CA SER A 169 -20.99 6.95 -1.23
C SER A 169 -20.48 7.92 -2.30
N THR A 170 -20.02 9.12 -1.90
CA THR A 170 -19.48 10.13 -2.81
C THR A 170 -18.12 9.71 -3.35
N ALA A 171 -17.27 9.15 -2.50
CA ALA A 171 -15.93 8.70 -2.89
C ALA A 171 -15.95 7.47 -3.80
N GLN A 172 -16.98 6.62 -3.72
CA GLN A 172 -17.03 5.31 -4.39
C GLN A 172 -16.63 5.35 -5.88
N PRO A 173 -17.18 6.23 -6.75
CA PRO A 173 -16.79 6.25 -8.15
C PRO A 173 -15.35 6.71 -8.35
N GLY A 174 -14.84 7.58 -7.49
CA GLY A 174 -13.43 8.00 -7.49
C GLY A 174 -12.51 6.84 -7.13
N LEU A 175 -12.86 6.04 -6.11
CA LEU A 175 -12.10 4.85 -5.73
C LEU A 175 -12.05 3.82 -6.87
N GLU A 176 -13.15 3.63 -7.59
CA GLU A 176 -13.23 2.73 -8.74
C GLU A 176 -12.33 3.19 -9.90
N LEU A 177 -12.32 4.50 -10.18
CA LEU A 177 -11.41 5.09 -11.17
C LEU A 177 -9.94 4.95 -10.77
N LEU A 178 -9.60 5.19 -9.50
CA LEU A 178 -8.23 4.98 -9.00
C LEU A 178 -7.79 3.53 -9.13
N ALA A 179 -8.67 2.59 -8.79
CA ALA A 179 -8.39 1.17 -8.93
C ALA A 179 -8.13 0.80 -10.40
N ALA A 180 -9.04 1.16 -11.31
CA ALA A 180 -8.91 0.88 -12.73
C ALA A 180 -7.69 1.57 -13.37
N GLY A 181 -7.38 2.81 -12.97
CA GLY A 181 -6.19 3.53 -13.38
C GLY A 181 -4.91 2.82 -12.95
N SER A 182 -4.83 2.45 -11.67
CA SER A 182 -3.68 1.75 -11.09
C SER A 182 -3.45 0.39 -11.75
N HIS A 183 -4.51 -0.36 -12.03
CA HIS A 183 -4.40 -1.66 -12.70
C HIS A 183 -3.80 -1.53 -14.10
N ARG A 184 -4.18 -0.51 -14.87
CA ARG A 184 -3.56 -0.24 -16.17
C ARG A 184 -2.06 0.07 -16.03
N THR A 185 -1.69 0.92 -15.09
CA THR A 185 -0.29 1.27 -14.83
C THR A 185 0.51 0.05 -14.37
N LEU A 186 -0.01 -0.73 -13.42
CA LEU A 186 0.61 -1.96 -12.92
C LEU A 186 0.73 -3.03 -14.00
N GLY A 187 -0.24 -3.13 -14.92
CA GLY A 187 -0.19 -4.06 -16.05
C GLY A 187 0.99 -3.84 -17.01
N THR A 188 1.56 -2.63 -17.04
CA THR A 188 2.74 -2.32 -17.88
C THR A 188 4.07 -2.67 -17.21
N LEU A 189 4.13 -2.66 -15.87
CA LEU A 189 5.38 -2.83 -15.13
C LEU A 189 6.09 -4.18 -15.35
N PRO A 190 5.39 -5.33 -15.48
CA PRO A 190 6.04 -6.62 -15.75
C PRO A 190 6.91 -6.62 -17.00
N SER A 191 6.50 -5.90 -18.05
CA SER A 191 7.30 -5.81 -19.29
C SER A 191 8.64 -5.11 -19.06
N TYR A 192 8.64 -4.07 -18.22
CA TYR A 192 9.86 -3.36 -17.83
C TYR A 192 10.72 -4.15 -16.85
N LEU A 193 10.14 -4.93 -15.95
CA LEU A 193 10.91 -5.85 -15.11
C LEU A 193 11.61 -6.91 -15.95
N GLY A 194 10.98 -7.41 -17.01
CA GLY A 194 11.61 -8.26 -18.02
C GLY A 194 12.83 -7.58 -18.66
N VAL A 195 12.71 -6.32 -19.06
CA VAL A 195 13.83 -5.53 -19.60
C VAL A 195 15.00 -5.45 -18.61
N LEU A 196 14.73 -5.16 -17.34
CA LEU A 196 15.74 -5.06 -16.29
C LEU A 196 16.45 -6.40 -16.06
N ARG A 197 15.67 -7.49 -15.99
CA ARG A 197 16.19 -8.85 -15.85
C ARG A 197 17.06 -9.25 -17.02
N ASP A 198 16.62 -9.00 -18.25
CA ASP A 198 17.39 -9.35 -19.45
C ASP A 198 18.68 -8.54 -19.55
N SER A 199 18.64 -7.26 -19.18
CA SER A 199 19.84 -6.42 -19.10
C SER A 199 20.85 -6.95 -18.08
N LEU A 200 20.38 -7.34 -16.89
CA LEU A 200 21.22 -7.98 -15.88
C LEU A 200 21.86 -9.26 -16.43
N LEU A 201 21.08 -10.16 -17.02
CA LEU A 201 21.57 -11.43 -17.52
C LEU A 201 22.57 -11.27 -18.66
N ARG A 202 22.34 -10.35 -19.60
CA ARG A 202 23.31 -10.05 -20.67
C ARG A 202 24.64 -9.59 -20.08
N HIS A 203 24.61 -8.64 -19.15
CA HIS A 203 25.83 -8.13 -18.52
C HIS A 203 26.51 -9.20 -17.65
N ALA A 204 25.72 -10.02 -16.95
CA ALA A 204 26.22 -11.09 -16.12
C ALA A 204 26.94 -12.17 -16.94
N ASN A 205 26.39 -12.54 -18.09
CA ASN A 205 27.00 -13.51 -19.00
C ASN A 205 28.28 -12.97 -19.64
N PHE A 206 28.33 -11.68 -19.98
CA PHE A 206 29.52 -11.05 -20.54
C PHE A 206 30.69 -11.02 -19.55
N ASN A 207 30.42 -10.77 -18.27
CA ASN A 207 31.44 -10.60 -17.23
C ASN A 207 31.62 -11.83 -16.34
N ARG A 208 31.09 -12.98 -16.73
CA ARG A 208 31.05 -14.16 -15.85
C ARG A 208 32.46 -14.71 -15.62
N PRO A 209 32.93 -14.87 -14.36
CA PRO A 209 34.28 -15.39 -14.08
C PRO A 209 34.49 -16.83 -14.57
N PRO A 210 35.74 -17.33 -14.69
CA PRO A 210 36.01 -18.69 -15.14
C PRO A 210 35.34 -19.77 -14.27
N TYR A 211 34.93 -20.88 -14.89
CA TYR A 211 34.28 -21.98 -14.18
C TYR A 211 35.22 -22.61 -13.13
N GLY A 212 34.66 -23.01 -11.99
CA GLY A 212 35.40 -23.68 -10.90
C GLY A 212 36.14 -22.74 -9.95
N SER A 213 36.10 -21.41 -10.16
CA SER A 213 36.72 -20.45 -9.25
C SER A 213 35.78 -20.03 -8.10
N TRP A 214 36.36 -19.56 -7.00
CA TRP A 214 35.57 -19.01 -5.88
C TRP A 214 34.84 -17.72 -6.29
N GLU A 215 35.48 -16.88 -7.11
CA GLU A 215 34.87 -15.67 -7.66
C GLU A 215 33.63 -16.02 -8.50
N ARG A 216 33.68 -17.11 -9.27
CA ARG A 216 32.53 -17.58 -10.05
C ARG A 216 31.37 -18.00 -9.15
N TYR A 217 31.66 -18.71 -8.05
CA TYR A 217 30.63 -19.09 -7.09
C TYR A 217 29.94 -17.85 -6.47
N GLN A 218 30.73 -16.89 -5.98
CA GLN A 218 30.18 -15.65 -5.39
C GLN A 218 29.40 -14.82 -6.41
N PHE A 219 29.91 -14.72 -7.64
CA PHE A 219 29.24 -14.03 -8.73
C PHE A 219 27.89 -14.67 -9.05
N ASP A 220 27.86 -16.00 -9.24
CA ASP A 220 26.64 -16.72 -9.57
C ASP A 220 25.60 -16.63 -8.45
N LEU A 221 26.03 -16.65 -7.17
CA LEU A 221 25.16 -16.39 -6.02
C LEU A 221 24.55 -14.98 -6.07
N ALA A 222 25.36 -13.95 -6.28
CA ALA A 222 24.87 -12.57 -6.34
C ALA A 222 23.87 -12.35 -7.49
N ILE A 223 24.11 -12.99 -8.64
CA ILE A 223 23.15 -12.97 -9.76
C ILE A 223 21.87 -13.73 -9.40
N ALA A 224 21.97 -14.91 -8.78
CA ALA A 224 20.80 -15.67 -8.35
C ALA A 224 19.93 -14.89 -7.35
N ASP A 225 20.55 -14.22 -6.37
CA ASP A 225 19.85 -13.38 -5.40
C ASP A 225 19.12 -12.22 -6.08
N ARG A 226 19.76 -11.60 -7.07
CA ARG A 226 19.15 -10.50 -7.82
C ARG A 226 18.00 -10.95 -8.71
N LEU A 227 18.08 -12.14 -9.31
CA LEU A 227 16.97 -12.74 -10.06
C LEU A 227 15.80 -13.04 -9.15
N ARG A 228 16.05 -13.60 -7.97
CA ARG A 228 15.03 -13.82 -6.94
C ARG A 228 14.39 -12.51 -6.50
N GLU A 229 15.14 -11.41 -6.39
CA GLU A 229 14.58 -10.11 -6.06
C GLU A 229 13.57 -9.63 -7.12
N PHE A 230 13.83 -9.85 -8.42
CA PHE A 230 12.85 -9.52 -9.47
C PHE A 230 11.56 -10.34 -9.33
N GLU A 231 11.65 -11.64 -9.04
CA GLU A 231 10.47 -12.49 -8.80
C GLU A 231 9.65 -11.99 -7.61
N LEU A 232 10.32 -11.56 -6.53
CA LEU A 232 9.67 -11.01 -5.35
C LEU A 232 9.02 -9.65 -5.63
N ILE A 233 9.66 -8.81 -6.44
CA ILE A 233 9.09 -7.53 -6.91
C ILE A 233 7.83 -7.79 -7.76
N GLU A 234 7.88 -8.74 -8.70
CA GLU A 234 6.72 -9.10 -9.53
C GLU A 234 5.54 -9.58 -8.67
N ALA A 235 5.80 -10.49 -7.72
CA ALA A 235 4.78 -10.97 -6.79
C ALA A 235 4.21 -9.85 -5.92
N ALA A 236 5.06 -8.92 -5.46
CA ALA A 236 4.64 -7.76 -4.69
C ALA A 236 3.75 -6.82 -5.52
N LEU A 237 4.09 -6.55 -6.79
CA LEU A 237 3.27 -5.73 -7.68
C LEU A 237 1.89 -6.35 -7.93
N GLN A 238 1.81 -7.67 -8.14
CA GLN A 238 0.53 -8.37 -8.29
C GLN A 238 -0.32 -8.28 -7.01
N ALA A 239 0.32 -8.43 -5.84
CA ALA A 239 -0.37 -8.30 -4.56
C ALA A 239 -0.84 -6.85 -4.30
N SER A 240 -0.04 -5.84 -4.68
CA SER A 240 -0.44 -4.43 -4.64
C SER A 240 -1.61 -4.15 -5.58
N ASP A 241 -1.59 -4.68 -6.81
CA ASP A 241 -2.72 -4.56 -7.76
C ASP A 241 -4.00 -5.13 -7.16
N LYS A 242 -3.93 -6.36 -6.64
CA LYS A 242 -5.07 -7.01 -5.98
C LYS A 242 -5.58 -6.22 -4.78
N ALA A 243 -4.69 -5.66 -3.96
CA ALA A 243 -5.07 -4.83 -2.82
C ALA A 243 -5.79 -3.55 -3.26
N ILE A 244 -5.25 -2.84 -4.27
CA ILE A 244 -5.86 -1.62 -4.83
C ILE A 244 -7.23 -1.94 -5.45
N GLN A 245 -7.33 -3.04 -6.21
CA GLN A 245 -8.57 -3.51 -6.82
C GLN A 245 -9.63 -3.91 -5.78
N GLY A 246 -9.23 -4.44 -4.63
CA GLY A 246 -10.14 -4.82 -3.53
C GLY A 246 -10.63 -3.64 -2.68
N PHE A 247 -10.05 -2.45 -2.85
CA PHE A 247 -10.36 -1.28 -2.04
C PHE A 247 -11.80 -0.76 -2.24
N PRO A 248 -12.32 -0.59 -3.48
CA PRO A 248 -13.69 -0.15 -3.70
C PRO A 248 -14.74 -1.12 -3.14
N ASP A 249 -14.46 -2.43 -3.19
CA ASP A 249 -15.34 -3.46 -2.64
C ASP A 249 -15.37 -3.41 -1.11
N THR A 250 -14.21 -3.18 -0.50
CA THR A 250 -14.10 -2.98 0.96
C THR A 250 -14.89 -1.75 1.41
N ASN A 251 -14.80 -0.63 0.67
CA ASN A 251 -15.60 0.56 0.93
C ASN A 251 -17.10 0.29 0.81
N ARG A 252 -17.55 -0.40 -0.26
CA ARG A 252 -18.96 -0.78 -0.46
C ARG A 252 -19.51 -1.64 0.67
N GLN A 253 -18.77 -2.66 1.11
CA GLN A 253 -19.22 -3.53 2.21
C GLN A 253 -19.26 -2.80 3.55
N LEU A 254 -18.28 -1.94 3.83
CA LEU A 254 -18.30 -1.09 5.03
C LEU A 254 -19.50 -0.14 5.01
N LEU A 255 -19.81 0.47 3.87
CA LEU A 255 -20.99 1.33 3.70
C LEU A 255 -22.28 0.56 3.99
N GLN A 256 -22.45 -0.64 3.43
CA GLN A 256 -23.61 -1.51 3.70
C GLN A 256 -23.71 -1.90 5.18
N SER A 257 -22.57 -2.10 5.85
CA SER A 257 -22.54 -2.47 7.27
C SER A 257 -22.99 -1.35 8.21
N LEU A 258 -22.95 -0.09 7.77
CA LEU A 258 -23.53 1.03 8.52
C LEU A 258 -25.05 0.93 8.61
N ASP A 259 -25.70 0.39 7.58
CA ASP A 259 -27.16 0.32 7.48
C ASP A 259 -27.72 -0.97 8.06
N THR A 260 -26.98 -2.07 7.94
CA THR A 260 -27.36 -3.37 8.49
C THR A 260 -26.16 -3.97 9.21
N PRO A 261 -26.23 -4.30 10.51
CA PRO A 261 -25.16 -5.00 11.20
C PRO A 261 -25.06 -6.43 10.66
N GLN A 262 -24.42 -6.60 9.51
CA GLN A 262 -24.12 -7.91 8.94
C GLN A 262 -22.91 -8.51 9.63
N PRO A 263 -22.91 -9.82 9.92
CA PRO A 263 -21.81 -10.47 10.64
C PRO A 263 -20.53 -10.71 9.81
N LYS A 264 -20.48 -10.37 8.51
CA LYS A 264 -19.32 -10.71 7.65
C LYS A 264 -18.91 -9.58 6.69
N LEU A 265 -17.92 -8.79 7.12
CA LEU A 265 -17.13 -7.90 6.26
C LEU A 265 -16.07 -8.71 5.49
N GLN A 266 -16.50 -9.52 4.52
CA GLN A 266 -15.60 -10.45 3.82
C GLN A 266 -14.53 -9.71 3.01
N ALA A 267 -14.89 -8.65 2.29
CA ALA A 267 -13.94 -7.85 1.51
C ALA A 267 -12.87 -7.22 2.41
N LEU A 268 -13.25 -6.73 3.60
CA LEU A 268 -12.28 -6.20 4.57
C LEU A 268 -11.31 -7.30 5.06
N ARG A 269 -11.81 -8.52 5.30
CA ARG A 269 -10.97 -9.65 5.69
C ARG A 269 -10.00 -10.04 4.58
N ASP A 270 -10.48 -10.10 3.34
CA ASP A 270 -9.68 -10.44 2.18
C ASP A 270 -8.61 -9.37 1.92
N PHE A 271 -8.98 -8.09 2.03
CA PHE A 271 -8.07 -6.96 1.94
C PHE A 271 -7.00 -6.98 3.04
N ALA A 272 -7.40 -7.19 4.31
CA ALA A 272 -6.47 -7.31 5.42
C ALA A 272 -5.55 -8.54 5.29
N ALA A 273 -6.05 -9.65 4.72
CA ALA A 273 -5.24 -10.83 4.42
C ALA A 273 -4.19 -10.53 3.34
N GLU A 274 -4.56 -9.82 2.27
CA GLU A 274 -3.60 -9.41 1.23
C GLU A 274 -2.58 -8.41 1.77
N ALA A 275 -2.99 -7.45 2.61
CA ALA A 275 -2.10 -6.51 3.27
C ALA A 275 -1.05 -7.23 4.16
N ARG A 276 -1.46 -8.28 4.88
CA ARG A 276 -0.55 -9.13 5.66
C ARG A 276 0.38 -9.93 4.76
N ARG A 277 -0.13 -10.45 3.64
CA ARG A 277 0.67 -11.19 2.66
C ARG A 277 1.78 -10.30 2.09
N LEU A 278 1.45 -9.08 1.67
CA LEU A 278 2.41 -8.05 1.25
C LEU A 278 3.47 -7.80 2.32
N ARG A 279 3.06 -7.54 3.56
CA ARG A 279 3.99 -7.29 4.66
C ARG A 279 4.94 -8.47 4.92
N ASN A 280 4.43 -9.70 4.85
CA ASN A 280 5.23 -10.91 5.05
C ASN A 280 6.25 -11.07 3.92
N PHE A 281 5.85 -10.85 2.65
CA PHE A 281 6.80 -10.84 1.53
C PHE A 281 7.96 -9.88 1.77
N TYR A 282 7.66 -8.70 2.32
CA TYR A 282 8.68 -7.70 2.65
C TYR A 282 9.61 -8.08 3.79
N ARG A 283 9.08 -8.75 4.81
CA ARG A 283 9.87 -9.24 5.94
C ARG A 283 10.81 -10.37 5.53
N ASP A 284 10.40 -11.18 4.57
CA ASP A 284 11.14 -12.36 4.14
C ASP A 284 12.19 -12.04 3.04
N LEU A 285 12.25 -10.77 2.60
CA LEU A 285 13.33 -10.27 1.75
C LEU A 285 14.62 -10.10 2.57
N PRO A 286 15.79 -10.50 2.04
CA PRO A 286 17.06 -10.24 2.69
C PRO A 286 17.23 -8.74 2.97
N VAL A 287 17.51 -8.40 4.22
CA VAL A 287 18.01 -7.06 4.58
C VAL A 287 19.44 -7.01 4.05
N LYS A 288 19.74 -5.99 3.24
CA LYS A 288 21.11 -5.75 2.77
C LYS A 288 22.03 -5.42 3.94
#